data_AF-A0A950IVC0-F1
#
_entry.id   AF-A0A950IVC0-F1
#
_cell.length_a   1.000
_cell.length_b   1.000
_cell.length_c   1.000
_cell.angle_alpha   90.00
_cell.angle_beta   90.00
_cell.angle_gamma   90.00
#
_symmetry.space_group_name_H-M   'P 1'
#
loop_
_entity.id
_entity.type
_entity.pdbx_description
1 polymer ?
#
loop_
_entity_poly.entity_id
_entity_poly.type
_entity_poly.pdbx_seq_one_letter_code
_entity_poly.pdbx_strand_id
1 'polypeptide(L)'
;MSESSDSSLLGAVLDSWDRNNRILVNLLRALPPGVHDARVTATSPSVVEMFAHMIYVRLIFISEDAPEWAAPGSPPEWLRETDPERLAAGLESSARAVGGAVEDYLRSGKPMQQHYDHPLLFIQHMIWHEGYHHGQIKVALKVAGYPFDDEQIGPLTWDLFIDKQARL
;
A
#
# COMPACT_ATOMS: atom_id res chain seq x y z
N MET A 1 -16.90 -4.64 31.20
CA MET A 1 -17.27 -5.57 30.11
C MET A 1 -17.69 -4.71 28.93
N SER A 2 -17.00 -4.65 27.80
CA SER A 2 -15.93 -5.50 27.26
C SER A 2 -14.87 -4.68 26.50
N GLU A 3 -13.64 -4.69 26.99
CA GLU A 3 -12.44 -4.27 26.24
C GLU A 3 -12.11 -5.24 25.08
N SER A 4 -12.91 -6.28 24.86
CA SER A 4 -12.65 -7.32 23.85
C SER A 4 -13.13 -6.99 22.44
N SER A 5 -14.01 -6.00 22.23
CA SER A 5 -14.52 -5.66 20.88
C SER A 5 -13.61 -4.68 20.14
N ASP A 6 -13.04 -3.68 20.81
CA ASP A 6 -12.16 -2.70 20.17
C ASP A 6 -10.81 -3.29 19.77
N SER A 7 -10.30 -4.26 20.55
CA SER A 7 -9.14 -5.07 20.15
C SER A 7 -9.41 -5.92 18.89
N SER A 8 -10.68 -6.16 18.52
CA SER A 8 -11.03 -6.93 17.31
C SER A 8 -11.21 -6.04 16.08
N LEU A 9 -11.81 -4.84 16.20
CA LEU A 9 -12.00 -3.94 15.06
C LEU A 9 -10.70 -3.23 14.69
N LEU A 10 -9.97 -2.70 15.67
CA LEU A 10 -8.64 -2.13 15.41
C LEU A 10 -7.71 -3.20 14.81
N GLY A 11 -7.74 -4.42 15.38
CA GLY A 11 -7.02 -5.56 14.83
C GLY A 11 -7.38 -5.85 13.37
N ALA A 12 -8.68 -5.87 13.04
CA ALA A 12 -9.15 -6.10 11.68
C ALA A 12 -8.74 -4.98 10.69
N VAL A 13 -8.76 -3.71 11.13
CA VAL A 13 -8.31 -2.58 10.30
C VAL A 13 -6.82 -2.68 10.01
N LEU A 14 -5.99 -2.96 11.03
CA LEU A 14 -4.54 -3.10 10.86
C LEU A 14 -4.17 -4.35 10.04
N ASP A 15 -4.88 -5.47 10.22
CA ASP A 15 -4.74 -6.68 9.39
C ASP A 15 -5.13 -6.40 7.92
N SER A 16 -6.21 -5.62 7.69
CA SER A 16 -6.57 -5.19 6.34
C SER A 16 -5.49 -4.34 5.68
N TRP A 17 -4.83 -3.47 6.45
CA TRP A 17 -3.71 -2.66 5.95
C TRP A 17 -2.48 -3.51 5.63
N ASP A 18 -2.12 -4.45 6.51
CA ASP A 18 -1.00 -5.37 6.27
C ASP A 18 -1.23 -6.22 5.01
N ARG A 19 -2.44 -6.78 4.86
CA ARG A 19 -2.83 -7.52 3.64
C ARG A 19 -2.72 -6.65 2.40
N ASN A 20 -3.18 -5.40 2.45
CA ASN A 20 -3.06 -4.47 1.33
C ASN A 20 -1.59 -4.21 0.96
N ASN A 21 -0.69 -4.01 1.93
CA ASN A 21 0.73 -3.89 1.64
C ASN A 21 1.33 -5.19 1.05
N ARG A 22 0.95 -6.35 1.58
CA ARG A 22 1.38 -7.66 1.05
C ARG A 22 0.93 -7.86 -0.40
N ILE A 23 -0.28 -7.43 -0.75
CA ILE A 23 -0.79 -7.44 -2.13
C ILE A 23 0.13 -6.64 -3.06
N LEU A 24 0.53 -5.42 -2.66
CA LEU A 24 1.43 -4.58 -3.46
C LEU A 24 2.82 -5.19 -3.61
N VAL A 25 3.41 -5.70 -2.52
CA VAL A 25 4.72 -6.36 -2.56
C VAL A 25 4.68 -7.60 -3.44
N ASN A 26 3.61 -8.38 -3.36
CA ASN A 26 3.41 -9.54 -4.24
C ASN A 26 3.29 -9.13 -5.71
N LEU A 27 2.50 -8.09 -6.02
CA LEU A 27 2.37 -7.57 -7.37
C LEU A 27 3.74 -7.13 -7.94
N LEU A 28 4.51 -6.39 -7.15
CA LEU A 28 5.86 -5.93 -7.51
C LEU A 28 6.79 -7.10 -7.83
N ARG A 29 6.83 -8.11 -6.96
CA ARG A 29 7.69 -9.30 -7.14
C ARG A 29 7.22 -10.21 -8.27
N ALA A 30 5.93 -10.16 -8.63
CA ALA A 30 5.38 -10.92 -9.74
C ALA A 30 5.60 -10.25 -11.11
N LEU A 31 6.09 -9.00 -11.17
CA LEU A 31 6.28 -8.28 -12.43
C LEU A 31 7.13 -9.09 -13.43
N PRO A 32 6.66 -9.27 -14.67
CA PRO A 32 7.47 -9.90 -15.71
C PRO A 32 8.78 -9.13 -15.98
N PRO A 33 9.87 -9.81 -16.37
CA PRO A 33 11.11 -9.13 -16.71
C PRO A 33 10.90 -8.07 -17.81
N GLY A 34 11.48 -6.88 -17.61
CA GLY A 34 11.49 -5.81 -18.62
C GLY A 34 10.26 -4.89 -18.64
N VAL A 35 9.28 -5.06 -17.76
CA VAL A 35 8.04 -4.25 -17.75
C VAL A 35 8.10 -2.99 -16.88
N HIS A 36 9.26 -2.68 -16.28
CA HIS A 36 9.42 -1.52 -15.39
C HIS A 36 8.93 -0.20 -16.01
N ASP A 37 9.13 -0.05 -17.32
CA ASP A 37 8.78 1.12 -18.12
C ASP A 37 7.40 1.08 -18.78
N ALA A 38 6.64 0.01 -18.56
CA ALA A 38 5.29 -0.07 -19.08
C ALA A 38 4.44 1.09 -18.56
N ARG A 39 3.71 1.73 -19.47
CA ARG A 39 2.82 2.88 -19.20
C ARG A 39 1.51 2.64 -19.95
N VAL A 40 0.40 3.18 -19.44
CA VAL A 40 -0.89 3.13 -20.15
C VAL A 40 -0.88 4.04 -21.38
N THR A 41 -0.36 5.25 -21.22
CA THR A 41 -0.15 6.23 -22.29
C THR A 41 1.22 6.88 -22.16
N ALA A 42 1.68 7.63 -23.17
CA ALA A 42 2.97 8.31 -23.13
C ALA A 42 3.12 9.32 -21.97
N THR A 43 2.01 9.84 -21.44
CA THR A 43 1.99 10.79 -20.32
C THR A 43 1.67 10.14 -18.98
N SER A 44 1.36 8.84 -18.96
CA SER A 44 1.09 8.10 -17.72
C SER A 44 2.39 7.78 -16.99
N PRO A 45 2.41 7.68 -15.64
CA PRO A 45 3.56 7.15 -14.93
C PRO A 45 3.84 5.70 -15.33
N SER A 46 5.11 5.28 -15.24
CA SER A 46 5.50 3.89 -15.45
C SER A 46 5.10 3.01 -14.26
N VAL A 47 5.18 1.70 -14.45
CA VAL A 47 4.94 0.72 -13.37
C VAL A 47 5.81 1.02 -12.14
N VAL A 48 7.11 1.23 -12.31
CA VAL A 48 8.00 1.51 -11.17
C VAL A 48 7.76 2.89 -10.55
N GLU A 49 7.42 3.89 -11.37
CA GLU A 49 7.07 5.22 -10.90
C GLU A 49 5.80 5.19 -10.04
N MET A 50 4.80 4.36 -10.38
CA MET A 50 3.60 4.17 -9.56
C MET A 50 3.92 3.55 -8.19
N PHE A 51 4.81 2.57 -8.12
CA PHE A 51 5.27 2.03 -6.82
C PHE A 51 6.00 3.07 -5.98
N ALA A 52 6.92 3.82 -6.60
CA ALA A 52 7.62 4.90 -5.92
C ALA A 52 6.67 5.99 -5.43
N HIS A 53 5.64 6.32 -6.21
CA HIS A 53 4.62 7.28 -5.82
C HIS A 53 3.79 6.81 -4.63
N MET A 54 3.36 5.53 -4.59
CA MET A 54 2.66 5.01 -3.41
C MET A 54 3.51 5.10 -2.14
N ILE A 55 4.81 4.78 -2.22
CA ILE A 55 5.74 4.94 -1.09
C ILE A 55 5.87 6.41 -0.69
N TYR A 56 6.06 7.30 -1.66
CA TYR A 56 6.15 8.74 -1.43
C TYR A 56 4.90 9.28 -0.72
N VAL A 57 3.70 8.95 -1.22
CA VAL A 57 2.42 9.40 -0.66
C VAL A 57 2.29 8.95 0.80
N ARG A 58 2.62 7.69 1.12
CA ARG A 58 2.62 7.25 2.54
C ARG A 58 3.54 8.12 3.40
N LEU A 59 4.76 8.38 2.94
CA LEU A 59 5.77 9.08 3.72
C LEU A 59 5.46 10.56 3.89
N ILE A 60 5.00 11.26 2.84
CA ILE A 60 4.67 12.69 2.93
C ILE A 60 3.48 12.92 3.88
N PHE A 61 2.41 12.14 3.74
CA PHE A 61 1.24 12.28 4.62
C PHE A 61 1.56 11.92 6.08
N ILE A 62 2.37 10.88 6.35
CA ILE A 62 2.85 10.64 7.71
C ILE A 62 3.68 11.82 8.23
N SER A 63 4.58 12.37 7.42
CA SER A 63 5.43 13.48 7.87
C SER A 63 4.65 14.75 8.24
N GLU A 64 3.44 14.90 7.69
CA GLU A 64 2.58 16.05 7.92
C GLU A 64 1.56 15.78 9.04
N ASP A 65 0.87 14.62 9.05
CA ASP A 65 -0.16 14.30 10.04
C ASP A 65 0.37 13.62 11.32
N ALA A 66 1.50 12.91 11.25
CA ALA A 66 2.09 12.13 12.34
C ALA A 66 3.64 12.15 12.31
N PRO A 67 4.28 13.32 12.38
CA PRO A 67 5.72 13.48 12.18
C PRO A 67 6.60 12.63 13.12
N GLU A 68 6.11 12.26 14.30
CA GLU A 68 6.81 11.37 15.23
C GLU A 68 7.00 9.94 14.69
N TRP A 69 6.20 9.55 13.69
CA TRP A 69 6.30 8.27 12.97
C TRP A 69 7.07 8.39 11.64
N ALA A 70 7.44 9.61 11.24
CA ALA A 70 8.13 9.85 9.98
C ALA A 70 9.62 9.49 10.09
N ALA A 71 10.10 8.70 9.14
CA ALA A 71 11.54 8.56 8.94
C ALA A 71 12.10 9.83 8.27
N PRO A 72 13.34 10.25 8.60
CA PRO A 72 13.94 11.40 7.96
C PRO A 72 14.19 11.13 6.47
N GLY A 73 13.68 12.04 5.63
CA GLY A 73 13.89 12.03 4.19
C GLY A 73 12.88 11.16 3.44
N SER A 74 12.01 11.81 2.68
CA SER A 74 11.19 11.13 1.67
C SER A 74 11.96 11.08 0.35
N PRO A 75 11.93 9.96 -0.39
CA PRO A 75 12.43 9.94 -1.76
C PRO A 75 11.65 10.97 -2.61
N PRO A 76 12.20 11.45 -3.73
CA PRO A 76 11.46 12.29 -4.66
C PRO A 76 10.16 11.59 -5.10
N GLU A 77 9.09 12.38 -5.26
CA GLU A 77 7.88 11.90 -5.91
C GLU A 77 8.22 11.43 -7.33
N TRP A 78 7.72 10.26 -7.74
CA TRP A 78 8.02 9.63 -9.03
C TRP A 78 9.49 9.23 -9.23
N LEU A 79 10.23 8.95 -8.15
CA LEU A 79 11.57 8.37 -8.25
C LEU A 79 11.54 7.11 -9.12
N ARG A 80 12.41 7.09 -10.13
CA ARG A 80 12.63 5.89 -10.94
C ARG A 80 13.59 4.94 -10.23
N GLU A 81 13.06 4.10 -9.36
CA GLU A 81 13.77 2.97 -8.76
C GLU A 81 13.40 1.68 -9.50
N THR A 82 14.40 0.94 -9.98
CA THR A 82 14.21 -0.29 -10.76
C THR A 82 14.61 -1.56 -10.00
N ASP A 83 15.21 -1.42 -8.82
CA ASP A 83 15.47 -2.55 -7.93
C ASP A 83 14.18 -2.93 -7.17
N PRO A 84 13.56 -4.09 -7.48
CA PRO A 84 12.32 -4.51 -6.84
C PRO A 84 12.48 -4.73 -5.33
N GLU A 85 13.66 -5.10 -4.84
CA GLU A 85 13.84 -5.30 -3.39
C GLU A 85 13.94 -3.98 -2.64
N ARG A 86 14.46 -2.91 -3.26
CA ARG A 86 14.39 -1.57 -2.67
C ARG A 86 12.97 -1.02 -2.62
N LEU A 87 12.21 -1.22 -3.69
CA LEU A 87 10.79 -0.85 -3.70
C LEU A 87 9.98 -1.66 -2.67
N ALA A 88 10.22 -2.97 -2.56
CA ALA A 88 9.58 -3.81 -1.56
C ALA A 88 9.91 -3.36 -0.13
N ALA A 89 11.19 -3.10 0.16
CA ALA A 89 11.60 -2.57 1.46
C ALA A 89 10.97 -1.19 1.76
N GLY A 90 10.84 -0.33 0.75
CA GLY A 90 10.15 0.95 0.84
C GLY A 90 8.65 0.80 1.16
N LEU A 91 7.96 -0.13 0.48
CA LEU A 91 6.56 -0.47 0.77
C LEU A 91 6.40 -0.99 2.20
N GLU A 92 7.22 -1.95 2.62
CA GLU A 92 7.14 -2.54 3.95
C GLU A 92 7.46 -1.53 5.07
N SER A 93 8.50 -0.73 4.91
CA SER A 93 8.87 0.29 5.91
C SER A 93 7.83 1.39 6.03
N SER A 94 7.36 1.94 4.90
CA SER A 94 6.30 2.94 4.89
C SER A 94 4.98 2.38 5.45
N ALA A 95 4.63 1.12 5.14
CA ALA A 95 3.44 0.48 5.70
C ALA A 95 3.50 0.33 7.22
N ARG A 96 4.66 -0.05 7.77
CA ARG A 96 4.86 -0.11 9.23
C ARG A 96 4.69 1.26 9.87
N ALA A 97 5.19 2.32 9.25
CA ALA A 97 5.03 3.68 9.76
C ALA A 97 3.54 4.11 9.75
N VAL A 98 2.81 3.86 8.66
CA VAL A 98 1.36 4.17 8.58
C VAL A 98 0.60 3.39 9.65
N GLY A 99 0.82 2.08 9.73
CA GLY A 99 0.12 1.20 10.67
C GLY A 99 0.38 1.59 12.12
N GLY A 100 1.64 1.88 12.46
CA GLY A 100 2.03 2.33 13.79
C GLY A 100 1.41 3.67 14.19
N ALA A 101 1.41 4.65 13.27
CA ALA A 101 0.78 5.95 13.49
C ALA A 101 -0.73 5.81 13.75
N VAL A 102 -1.42 5.03 12.90
CA VAL A 102 -2.86 4.79 13.03
C VAL A 102 -3.17 4.05 14.34
N GLU A 103 -2.40 3.02 14.70
CA GLU A 103 -2.58 2.30 15.95
C GLU A 103 -2.38 3.22 17.17
N ASP A 104 -1.29 3.99 17.23
CA ASP A 104 -1.02 4.91 18.33
C ASP A 104 -2.15 5.94 18.48
N TYR A 105 -2.56 6.57 17.37
CA TYR A 105 -3.53 7.65 17.41
C TYR A 105 -4.92 7.13 17.81
N LEU A 106 -5.33 5.96 17.31
CA LEU A 106 -6.59 5.35 17.71
C LEU A 106 -6.58 4.92 19.18
N ARG A 107 -5.50 4.31 19.67
CA ARG A 107 -5.40 3.89 21.08
C ARG A 107 -5.35 5.08 22.04
N SER A 108 -4.73 6.18 21.64
CA SER A 108 -4.60 7.39 22.45
C SER A 108 -5.73 8.39 22.26
N GLY A 109 -6.66 8.14 21.33
CA GLY A 109 -7.76 9.07 21.00
C GLY A 109 -7.28 10.38 20.38
N LYS A 110 -6.07 10.41 19.80
CA LYS A 110 -5.53 11.58 19.12
C LYS A 110 -6.23 11.76 17.75
N PRO A 111 -6.68 12.98 17.41
CA PRO A 111 -7.14 13.28 16.05
C PRO A 111 -5.94 13.41 15.09
N MET A 112 -6.21 13.25 13.79
CA MET A 112 -5.34 13.82 12.74
C MET A 112 -5.84 15.24 12.45
N GLN A 113 -4.93 16.14 12.03
CA GLN A 113 -5.23 17.58 12.01
C GLN A 113 -4.80 18.31 10.74
N GLN A 114 -3.99 17.71 9.87
CA GLN A 114 -3.57 18.37 8.63
C GLN A 114 -4.50 17.98 7.48
N HIS A 115 -4.53 16.70 7.14
CA HIS A 115 -5.23 16.23 5.93
C HIS A 115 -6.48 15.40 6.21
N TYR A 116 -6.58 14.81 7.41
CA TYR A 116 -7.69 13.92 7.77
C TYR A 116 -8.26 14.27 9.13
N ASP A 117 -9.58 14.18 9.26
CA ASP A 117 -10.27 14.41 10.53
C ASP A 117 -10.10 13.25 11.53
N HIS A 118 -9.72 12.06 11.04
CA HIS A 118 -9.65 10.83 11.84
C HIS A 118 -8.63 9.83 11.27
N PRO A 119 -7.86 9.08 12.10
CA PRO A 119 -6.86 8.11 11.62
C PRO A 119 -7.43 7.02 10.69
N LEU A 120 -8.69 6.63 10.89
CA LEU A 120 -9.38 5.69 9.98
C LEU A 120 -9.59 6.26 8.56
N LEU A 121 -9.80 7.58 8.43
CA LEU A 121 -9.95 8.20 7.11
C LEU A 121 -8.61 8.22 6.37
N PHE A 122 -7.51 8.41 7.09
CA PHE A 122 -6.17 8.31 6.53
C PHE A 122 -5.89 6.91 5.96
N ILE A 123 -6.04 5.85 6.78
CA ILE A 123 -5.73 4.49 6.32
C ILE A 123 -6.69 4.04 5.21
N GLN A 124 -7.95 4.48 5.25
CA GLN A 124 -8.93 4.23 4.19
C GLN A 124 -8.53 4.91 2.87
N HIS A 125 -8.03 6.15 2.93
CA HIS A 125 -7.52 6.83 1.75
C HIS A 125 -6.32 6.07 1.16
N MET A 126 -5.36 5.65 1.99
CA MET A 126 -4.20 4.88 1.51
C MET A 126 -4.61 3.60 0.80
N ILE A 127 -5.53 2.81 1.38
CA ILE A 127 -6.04 1.58 0.76
C ILE A 127 -6.72 1.86 -0.58
N TRP A 128 -7.57 2.90 -0.65
CA TRP A 128 -8.27 3.24 -1.89
C TRP A 128 -7.30 3.73 -2.98
N HIS A 129 -6.39 4.63 -2.61
CA HIS A 129 -5.36 5.20 -3.49
C HIS A 129 -4.46 4.11 -4.08
N GLU A 130 -4.04 3.16 -3.25
CA GLU A 130 -3.21 2.04 -3.67
C GLU A 130 -3.97 1.03 -4.53
N GLY A 131 -5.25 0.79 -4.24
CA GLY A 131 -6.14 0.02 -5.10
C GLY A 131 -6.28 0.63 -6.50
N TYR A 132 -6.35 1.97 -6.58
CA TYR A 132 -6.37 2.71 -7.85
C TYR A 132 -5.08 2.47 -8.66
N HIS A 133 -3.90 2.64 -8.06
CA HIS A 133 -2.62 2.41 -8.75
C HIS A 133 -2.35 0.93 -9.06
N HIS A 134 -2.77 0.01 -8.20
CA HIS A 134 -2.75 -1.43 -8.48
C HIS A 134 -3.51 -1.74 -9.79
N GLY A 135 -4.69 -1.15 -9.96
CA GLY A 135 -5.47 -1.25 -11.20
C GLY A 135 -4.71 -0.67 -12.41
N GLN A 136 -4.13 0.51 -12.28
CA GLN A 136 -3.35 1.15 -13.35
C GLN A 136 -2.13 0.33 -13.77
N ILE A 137 -1.40 -0.27 -12.82
CA ILE A 137 -0.28 -1.18 -13.10
C ILE A 137 -0.77 -2.35 -13.96
N LYS A 138 -1.87 -3.02 -13.57
CA LYS A 138 -2.42 -4.13 -14.37
C LYS A 138 -2.83 -3.71 -15.78
N VAL A 139 -3.35 -2.50 -15.97
CA VAL A 139 -3.69 -1.96 -17.30
C VAL A 139 -2.42 -1.67 -18.11
N ALA A 140 -1.41 -1.05 -17.51
CA ALA A 140 -0.14 -0.76 -18.18
C ALA A 140 0.53 -2.04 -18.69
N LEU A 141 0.50 -3.10 -17.89
CA LEU A 141 1.01 -4.42 -18.26
C LEU A 141 0.23 -5.06 -19.43
N LYS A 142 -1.11 -4.97 -19.41
CA LYS A 142 -1.96 -5.43 -20.52
C LYS A 142 -1.63 -4.70 -21.83
N VAL A 143 -1.50 -3.37 -21.78
CA VAL A 143 -1.15 -2.53 -22.94
C VAL A 143 0.25 -2.87 -23.47
N ALA A 144 1.20 -3.18 -22.58
CA ALA A 144 2.55 -3.60 -22.94
C ALA A 144 2.64 -5.04 -23.49
N GLY A 145 1.54 -5.79 -23.54
CA GLY A 145 1.52 -7.18 -24.02
C GLY A 145 1.95 -8.22 -22.98
N TYR A 146 1.99 -7.85 -21.70
CA TYR A 146 2.36 -8.71 -20.58
C TYR A 146 1.24 -8.81 -19.54
N PRO A 147 0.02 -9.28 -19.90
CA PRO A 147 -1.04 -9.42 -18.92
C PRO A 147 -0.63 -10.41 -17.82
N PHE A 148 -1.03 -10.12 -16.58
CA PHE A 148 -1.02 -11.14 -15.54
C PHE A 148 -2.07 -12.21 -15.84
N ASP A 149 -1.68 -13.47 -15.64
CA ASP A 149 -2.60 -14.58 -15.59
C ASP A 149 -3.42 -14.54 -14.29
N ASP A 150 -4.73 -14.74 -14.39
CA ASP A 150 -5.64 -14.61 -13.25
C ASP A 150 -5.46 -15.73 -12.21
N GLU A 151 -5.09 -16.95 -12.63
CA GLU A 151 -4.79 -18.07 -11.73
C GLU A 151 -3.47 -17.86 -10.99
N GLN A 152 -2.50 -17.19 -11.62
CA GLN A 152 -1.23 -16.83 -10.98
C GLN A 152 -1.38 -15.66 -10.00
N ILE A 153 -2.10 -14.59 -10.39
CA ILE A 153 -2.20 -13.38 -9.57
C ILE A 153 -3.25 -13.49 -8.46
N GLY A 154 -4.27 -14.35 -8.62
CA GLY A 154 -5.35 -14.54 -7.66
C GLY A 154 -4.87 -14.93 -6.26
N PRO A 155 -4.05 -15.98 -6.11
CA PRO A 155 -3.46 -16.38 -4.82
C PRO A 155 -2.60 -15.29 -4.18
N LEU A 156 -1.98 -14.44 -5.00
CA LEU A 156 -1.09 -13.37 -4.56
C LEU A 156 -1.84 -12.08 -4.16
N THR A 157 -3.11 -11.96 -4.54
CA THR A 157 -3.91 -10.75 -4.36
C THR A 157 -5.22 -11.03 -3.63
N TRP A 158 -6.17 -11.70 -4.28
CA TRP A 158 -7.54 -11.90 -3.79
C TRP A 158 -7.65 -12.90 -2.65
N ASP A 159 -6.88 -13.98 -2.71
CA ASP A 159 -6.89 -15.00 -1.65
C ASP A 159 -6.38 -14.44 -0.32
N LEU A 160 -5.62 -13.35 -0.36
CA LEU A 160 -5.13 -12.69 0.85
C LEU A 160 -6.27 -12.09 1.69
N PHE A 161 -7.47 -11.87 1.15
CA PHE A 161 -8.61 -11.36 1.94
C PHE A 161 -9.43 -12.46 2.63
N ILE A 162 -9.23 -13.73 2.26
CA ILE A 162 -10.06 -14.84 2.73
C ILE A 162 -9.18 -15.84 3.46
N ASP A 163 -9.45 -16.06 4.75
CA ASP A 163 -8.91 -17.24 5.43
C ASP A 163 -9.66 -18.49 4.94
N LYS A 164 -9.02 -19.22 4.03
CA LYS A 164 -9.56 -20.47 3.48
C LYS A 164 -9.45 -21.63 4.49
N GLN A 165 -8.59 -21.55 5.50
CA GLN A 165 -8.42 -22.60 6.51
C GLN A 165 -9.51 -22.53 7.58
N ALA A 166 -10.02 -21.34 7.91
CA ALA A 166 -11.15 -21.16 8.82
C ALA A 166 -12.51 -21.67 8.27
N ARG A 167 -12.55 -22.18 7.03
CA ARG A 167 -13.76 -22.69 6.36
C ARG A 167 -13.78 -24.22 6.20
N LEU A 168 -12.76 -24.91 6.69
CA LEU A 168 -12.67 -26.38 6.76
C LEU A 168 -12.91 -26.85 8.20
#